data_AF-W9ZG53-F1
#
_entry.id   AF-W9ZG53-F1
#
_cell.length_a   1.000
_cell.length_b   1.000
_cell.length_c   1.000
_cell.angle_alpha   90.00
_cell.angle_beta   90.00
_cell.angle_gamma   90.00
#
_symmetry.space_group_name_H-M   'P 1'
#
loop_
_entity.id
_entity.type
_entity.pdbx_description
1 polymer ?
#
loop_
_entity_poly.entity_id
_entity_poly.type
_entity_poly.pdbx_seq_one_letter_code
_entity_poly.pdbx_strand_id
1 'polypeptide(L)'
;MASLSVEPRGAGYLGPTAGVFFLRSLLLWTGHSRPFIGDSSEVPRPHAGLESSSQLSNSVTSRHVIEQLVNGYFEVYHRSYPFVHEPTFRAQLHEVIQRPKRRSWQMLLYTIMALGAWCLNNDNAELDDELYHLALSFGDAECLFASADLTFVQALILFSNLSQKRNKPNTGSNFLGLATRMALSLGLHRELPDWNISLLQREMRRRVWWGLYMFDSGASTTFGRPILLPGEEAMDVRPVLNIDDEDLTSVTELAPEEVNRPTLYSGMKYQSELHVKSNYISNRLLSSSCVAPEDALFMDATLDKWSSTLPEYLRLEHDVRSAEPTFYFNRSRLWWRFWNLKIIIFRQLFLKRAIGTSNSNITAPVSEADERCMNIAVRAASATIASIDQHTQERQRTRLVTWYSIYFTFHASLVIILAILSNSESPDMPKWQEDVNTVRRIFRDVFVDNELATRCANIIDVMLPDPLLNPGDWANVQLDPMLMDFSTWPAASADEFASVLGWPDWPNFPQ
;
A
#
# COMPACT_ATOMS: atom_id res chain seq x y z
N MET A 1 -0.08 7.36 -3.62
CA MET A 1 -1.08 6.26 -3.59
C MET A 1 -1.95 6.49 -4.78
N ALA A 2 -2.28 5.42 -5.52
CA ALA A 2 -3.07 5.42 -6.76
C ALA A 2 -3.64 6.81 -7.07
N SER A 3 -3.04 7.52 -8.03
CA SER A 3 -3.59 8.77 -8.53
C SER A 3 -5.10 8.60 -8.60
N LEU A 4 -5.83 9.48 -7.93
CA LEU A 4 -7.27 9.61 -8.13
C LEU A 4 -7.62 9.96 -9.61
N SER A 5 -6.62 10.01 -10.51
CA SER A 5 -6.80 9.92 -11.95
C SER A 5 -7.35 8.54 -12.31
N VAL A 6 -8.63 8.55 -12.62
CA VAL A 6 -9.33 7.45 -13.26
C VAL A 6 -9.62 7.90 -14.69
N GLU A 7 -8.55 7.97 -15.48
CA GLU A 7 -8.69 8.21 -16.90
C GLU A 7 -9.13 6.91 -17.61
N PRO A 8 -10.29 6.89 -18.28
CA PRO A 8 -10.81 5.72 -19.00
C PRO A 8 -10.14 5.55 -20.36
N ARG A 9 -9.35 6.55 -20.76
CA ARG A 9 -8.69 6.67 -22.06
C ARG A 9 -7.30 6.03 -22.09
N GLY A 10 -7.01 5.11 -21.16
CA GLY A 10 -5.78 4.32 -21.16
C GLY A 10 -4.92 4.36 -19.88
N ALA A 11 -5.41 4.88 -18.75
CA ALA A 11 -4.62 5.04 -17.53
C ALA A 11 -4.56 3.81 -16.58
N GLY A 12 -4.95 2.62 -17.06
CA GLY A 12 -4.84 1.35 -16.33
C GLY A 12 -6.06 0.97 -15.49
N TYR A 13 -6.23 -0.33 -15.23
CA TYR A 13 -7.42 -0.89 -14.56
C TYR A 13 -7.34 -0.82 -13.03
N LEU A 14 -8.44 -0.45 -12.36
CA LEU A 14 -8.64 -0.56 -10.91
C LEU A 14 -9.84 -1.47 -10.66
N GLY A 15 -9.66 -2.52 -9.85
CA GLY A 15 -10.69 -3.53 -9.67
C GLY A 15 -11.71 -3.24 -8.56
N PRO A 16 -12.73 -4.11 -8.41
CA PRO A 16 -13.88 -3.88 -7.53
C PRO A 16 -13.53 -3.85 -6.03
N THR A 17 -12.39 -4.44 -5.66
CA THR A 17 -11.87 -4.41 -4.28
C THR A 17 -10.96 -3.20 -4.02
N ALA A 18 -10.72 -2.34 -5.01
CA ALA A 18 -9.94 -1.11 -4.82
C ALA A 18 -10.69 -0.08 -3.97
N GLY A 19 -9.96 0.76 -3.23
CA GLY A 19 -10.56 1.83 -2.41
C GLY A 19 -11.39 2.83 -3.20
N VAL A 20 -10.91 3.20 -4.40
CA VAL A 20 -11.60 4.14 -5.27
C VAL A 20 -12.99 3.65 -5.68
N PHE A 21 -13.15 2.33 -5.83
CA PHE A 21 -14.42 1.74 -6.21
C PHE A 21 -15.44 1.94 -5.08
N PHE A 22 -15.04 1.63 -3.85
CA PHE A 22 -15.88 1.85 -2.66
C PHE A 22 -16.22 3.34 -2.46
N LEU A 23 -15.24 4.23 -2.60
CA LEU A 23 -15.43 5.68 -2.52
C LEU A 23 -16.50 6.15 -3.52
N ARG A 24 -16.40 5.72 -4.79
CA ARG A 24 -17.34 6.09 -5.85
C ARG A 24 -18.75 5.58 -5.57
N SER A 25 -18.89 4.34 -5.13
CA SER A 25 -20.20 3.79 -4.77
C SER A 25 -20.85 4.58 -3.62
N LEU A 26 -20.05 5.04 -2.64
CA LEU A 26 -20.52 5.87 -1.53
C LEU A 26 -20.93 7.28 -1.99
N LEU A 27 -20.15 7.92 -2.87
CA LEU A 27 -20.49 9.23 -3.47
C LEU A 27 -21.77 9.15 -4.31
N LEU A 28 -21.91 8.08 -5.09
CA LEU A 28 -23.11 7.83 -5.89
C LEU A 28 -24.34 7.64 -4.99
N TRP A 29 -24.21 6.86 -3.91
CA TRP A 29 -25.32 6.62 -2.98
C TRP A 29 -25.75 7.90 -2.24
N THR A 30 -24.81 8.80 -1.96
CA THR A 30 -25.09 10.08 -1.30
C THR A 30 -25.54 11.21 -2.23
N GLY A 31 -25.70 10.94 -3.53
CA GLY A 31 -26.15 11.94 -4.50
C GLY A 31 -25.10 12.98 -4.89
N HIS A 32 -23.83 12.76 -4.54
CA HIS A 32 -22.71 13.62 -4.91
C HIS A 32 -22.08 13.18 -6.24
N SER A 33 -22.88 12.73 -7.21
CA SER A 33 -22.41 12.37 -8.56
C SER A 33 -22.75 13.49 -9.54
N ARG A 34 -21.79 13.94 -10.38
CA ARG A 34 -22.07 14.88 -11.48
C ARG A 34 -21.90 14.16 -12.82
N PRO A 35 -22.85 14.27 -13.77
CA PRO A 35 -22.63 13.78 -15.12
C PRO A 35 -21.57 14.62 -15.83
N PHE A 36 -20.65 13.98 -16.56
CA PHE A 36 -19.68 14.67 -17.41
C PHE A 36 -20.31 15.02 -18.76
N ILE A 37 -20.48 16.32 -19.04
CA ILE A 37 -20.75 16.84 -20.38
C ILE A 37 -19.38 17.11 -21.00
N GLY A 38 -18.93 16.22 -21.89
CA GLY A 38 -17.59 16.28 -22.44
C GLY A 38 -17.37 17.50 -23.32
N ASP A 39 -16.32 18.25 -23.02
CA ASP A 39 -15.67 19.09 -24.01
C ASP A 39 -14.27 18.53 -24.31
N SER A 40 -14.01 18.31 -25.59
CA SER A 40 -12.80 17.72 -26.12
C SER A 40 -11.65 18.73 -26.04
N SER A 41 -10.98 18.78 -24.88
CA SER A 41 -9.69 19.47 -24.78
C SER A 41 -8.57 18.43 -24.84
N GLU A 42 -7.76 18.49 -25.91
CA GLU A 42 -6.49 17.77 -25.98
C GLU A 42 -5.61 18.17 -24.80
N VAL A 43 -5.16 17.17 -24.03
CA VAL A 43 -4.20 17.39 -22.95
C VAL A 43 -2.82 17.62 -23.58
N PRO A 44 -2.10 18.69 -23.21
CA PRO A 44 -0.75 18.93 -23.71
C PRO A 44 0.17 17.78 -23.29
N ARG A 45 0.87 17.20 -24.27
CA ARG A 45 1.96 16.26 -24.01
C ARG A 45 3.02 16.97 -23.15
N PRO A 46 3.47 16.39 -22.02
CA PRO A 46 4.68 16.88 -21.39
C PRO A 46 5.86 16.50 -22.28
N HIS A 47 6.21 17.39 -23.20
CA HIS A 47 7.56 17.44 -23.75
C HIS A 47 8.45 18.13 -22.70
N ALA A 48 9.01 17.35 -21.78
CA ALA A 48 10.19 17.79 -21.07
C ALA A 48 11.40 17.30 -21.88
N GLY A 49 11.93 18.17 -22.74
CA GLY A 49 13.31 18.04 -23.16
C GLY A 49 14.18 18.21 -21.91
N LEU A 50 14.96 17.17 -21.58
CA LEU A 50 15.99 17.27 -20.55
C LEU A 50 17.11 18.18 -21.09
N GLU A 51 17.12 19.44 -20.70
CA GLU A 51 18.39 20.16 -20.63
C GLU A 51 19.03 19.79 -19.30
N SER A 52 19.99 18.85 -19.38
CA SER A 52 20.85 18.47 -18.26
C SER A 52 21.54 19.72 -17.70
N SER A 53 21.09 20.21 -16.55
CA SER A 53 21.83 21.19 -15.75
C SER A 53 23.16 20.56 -15.33
N SER A 54 24.25 20.95 -15.99
CA SER A 54 25.61 20.48 -15.69
C SER A 54 25.99 20.66 -14.21
N GLN A 55 25.34 21.59 -13.49
CA GLN A 55 25.56 21.84 -12.07
C GLN A 55 24.99 20.75 -11.15
N LEU A 56 23.82 20.17 -11.46
CA LEU A 56 23.24 19.10 -10.65
C LEU A 56 23.99 17.78 -10.83
N SER A 57 24.45 17.49 -12.05
CA SER A 57 25.29 16.31 -12.36
C SER A 57 26.61 16.28 -11.57
N ASN A 58 27.18 17.46 -11.27
CA ASN A 58 28.38 17.59 -10.44
C ASN A 58 28.07 17.45 -8.94
N SER A 59 26.83 17.71 -8.49
CA SER A 59 26.43 17.50 -7.09
C SER A 59 26.19 16.02 -6.76
N VAL A 60 25.58 15.27 -7.70
CA VAL A 60 25.29 13.83 -7.56
C VAL A 60 26.58 12.98 -7.53
N THR A 61 27.68 13.51 -8.08
CA THR A 61 28.99 12.85 -8.06
C THR A 61 29.79 13.12 -6.79
N SER A 62 29.36 14.04 -5.92
CA SER A 62 30.01 14.26 -4.64
C SER A 62 29.83 13.05 -3.73
N ARG A 63 30.94 12.47 -3.26
CA ARG A 63 30.93 11.35 -2.31
C ARG A 63 30.06 11.65 -1.08
N HIS A 64 30.05 12.89 -0.61
CA HIS A 64 29.24 13.28 0.54
C HIS A 64 27.73 13.18 0.27
N VAL A 65 27.27 13.62 -0.90
CA VAL A 65 25.85 13.53 -1.30
C VAL A 65 25.45 12.07 -1.45
N ILE A 66 26.28 11.24 -2.09
CA ILE A 66 26.04 9.80 -2.22
C ILE A 66 25.85 9.16 -0.83
N GLU A 67 26.75 9.44 0.12
CA GLU A 67 26.63 8.90 1.49
C GLU A 67 25.36 9.37 2.19
N GLN A 68 25.01 10.65 2.09
CA GLN A 68 23.78 11.17 2.70
C GLN A 68 22.53 10.46 2.16
N LEU A 69 22.43 10.29 0.84
CA LEU A 69 21.30 9.60 0.21
C LEU A 69 21.25 8.12 0.59
N VAL A 70 22.39 7.43 0.55
CA VAL A 70 22.48 6.02 0.96
C VAL A 70 22.10 5.84 2.43
N ASN A 71 22.54 6.75 3.31
CA ASN A 71 22.13 6.75 4.72
C ASN A 71 20.63 6.96 4.88
N GLY A 72 20.04 7.93 4.17
CA GLY A 72 18.58 8.16 4.20
C GLY A 72 17.78 6.90 3.82
N TYR A 73 18.27 6.11 2.86
CA TYR A 73 17.65 4.82 2.52
C TYR A 73 17.79 3.80 3.65
N PHE A 74 18.99 3.59 4.19
CA PHE A 74 19.25 2.57 5.21
C PHE A 74 18.62 2.88 6.57
N GLU A 75 18.50 4.16 6.92
CA GLU A 75 17.91 4.62 8.18
C GLU A 75 16.38 4.61 8.17
N VAL A 76 15.75 4.84 7.00
CA VAL A 76 14.28 4.99 6.92
C VAL A 76 13.63 3.85 6.16
N TYR A 77 14.05 3.61 4.90
CA TYR A 77 13.35 2.69 4.01
C TYR A 77 13.72 1.22 4.26
N HIS A 78 15.02 0.94 4.37
CA HIS A 78 15.58 -0.39 4.59
C HIS A 78 15.04 -1.04 5.88
N ARG A 79 14.83 -0.23 6.93
CA ARG A 79 14.24 -0.68 8.21
C ARG A 79 12.86 -1.31 8.09
N SER A 80 12.14 -0.99 7.01
CA SER A 80 10.85 -1.60 6.67
C SER A 80 10.96 -2.71 5.62
N TYR A 81 12.00 -2.64 4.78
CA TYR A 81 12.15 -3.41 3.55
C TYR A 81 13.61 -3.85 3.36
N PRO A 82 14.13 -4.76 4.21
CA PRO A 82 15.55 -5.08 4.24
C PRO A 82 15.96 -6.07 3.14
N PHE A 83 15.80 -5.67 1.88
CA PHE A 83 16.05 -6.53 0.71
C PHE A 83 17.53 -6.63 0.31
N VAL A 84 18.39 -5.79 0.88
CA VAL A 84 19.82 -5.66 0.57
C VAL A 84 20.60 -5.79 1.87
N HIS A 85 21.68 -6.57 1.90
CA HIS A 85 22.55 -6.65 3.07
C HIS A 85 23.40 -5.38 3.15
N GLU A 86 23.13 -4.51 4.13
CA GLU A 86 23.75 -3.19 4.26
C GLU A 86 25.29 -3.26 4.34
N PRO A 87 25.89 -4.13 5.19
CA PRO A 87 27.35 -4.22 5.29
C PRO A 87 28.00 -4.57 3.96
N THR A 88 27.43 -5.52 3.21
CA THR A 88 27.95 -5.90 1.88
C THR A 88 27.81 -4.76 0.88
N PHE A 89 26.66 -4.09 0.84
CA PHE A 89 26.43 -3.00 -0.09
C PHE A 89 27.38 -1.82 0.15
N ARG A 90 27.58 -1.42 1.42
CA ARG A 90 28.52 -0.35 1.78
C ARG A 90 29.97 -0.73 1.50
N ALA A 91 30.36 -1.98 1.75
CA ALA A 91 31.69 -2.45 1.40
C ALA A 91 31.95 -2.41 -0.12
N GLN A 92 30.93 -2.69 -0.95
CA GLN A 92 31.01 -2.53 -2.42
C GLN A 92 31.02 -1.05 -2.85
N LEU A 93 30.23 -0.21 -2.18
CA LEU A 93 30.17 1.23 -2.46
C LEU A 93 31.51 1.90 -2.15
N HIS A 94 32.18 1.51 -1.07
CA HIS A 94 33.49 2.03 -0.70
C HIS A 94 34.67 1.28 -1.30
N GLU A 95 34.41 0.26 -2.13
CA GLU A 95 35.42 -0.58 -2.77
C GLU A 95 36.37 -1.29 -1.76
N VAL A 96 35.88 -1.52 -0.54
CA VAL A 96 36.52 -2.41 0.46
C VAL A 96 36.50 -3.85 -0.05
N ILE A 97 35.43 -4.23 -0.74
CA ILE A 97 35.34 -5.44 -1.55
C ILE A 97 35.06 -5.07 -3.00
N GLN A 98 35.27 -6.01 -3.93
CA GLN A 98 35.07 -5.76 -5.34
C GLN A 98 33.65 -5.29 -5.64
N ARG A 99 33.53 -4.05 -6.13
CA ARG A 99 32.28 -3.51 -6.63
C ARG A 99 31.85 -4.27 -7.89
N PRO A 100 30.62 -4.81 -7.96
CA PRO A 100 30.12 -5.43 -9.18
C PRO A 100 30.10 -4.42 -10.33
N LYS A 101 30.66 -4.80 -11.48
CA LYS A 101 30.69 -3.97 -12.70
C LYS A 101 29.40 -4.05 -13.53
N ARG A 102 28.45 -4.90 -13.13
CA ARG A 102 27.20 -5.15 -13.85
C ARG A 102 26.23 -4.00 -13.67
N ARG A 103 25.55 -3.61 -14.76
CA ARG A 103 24.49 -2.59 -14.78
C ARG A 103 23.41 -2.75 -13.72
N SER A 104 23.08 -3.98 -13.33
CA SER A 104 22.15 -4.28 -12.24
C SER A 104 22.56 -3.63 -10.91
N TRP A 105 23.86 -3.57 -10.62
CA TRP A 105 24.38 -2.91 -9.42
C TRP A 105 24.28 -1.38 -9.51
N GLN A 106 24.55 -0.78 -10.68
CA GLN A 106 24.32 0.65 -10.86
C GLN A 106 22.83 1.00 -10.72
N MET A 107 21.93 0.22 -11.35
CA MET A 107 20.49 0.43 -11.18
C MET A 107 20.09 0.34 -9.70
N LEU A 108 20.60 -0.63 -8.96
CA LEU A 108 20.36 -0.76 -7.52
C LEU A 108 20.86 0.47 -6.74
N LEU A 109 22.09 0.93 -7.00
CA LEU A 109 22.67 2.10 -6.35
C LEU A 109 21.83 3.36 -6.58
N TYR A 110 21.51 3.67 -7.83
CA TYR A 110 20.71 4.87 -8.14
C TYR A 110 19.27 4.75 -7.61
N THR A 111 18.70 3.55 -7.55
CA THR A 111 17.40 3.32 -6.90
C THR A 111 17.47 3.56 -5.39
N ILE A 112 18.52 3.08 -4.72
CA ILE A 112 18.78 3.32 -3.29
C ILE A 112 18.96 4.82 -3.03
N MET A 113 19.74 5.52 -3.85
CA MET A 113 19.92 6.97 -3.72
C MET A 113 18.62 7.74 -3.94
N ALA A 114 17.81 7.37 -4.94
CA ALA A 114 16.51 8.00 -5.19
C ALA A 114 15.53 7.78 -4.02
N LEU A 115 15.45 6.56 -3.49
CA LEU A 115 14.66 6.28 -2.28
C LEU A 115 15.21 7.03 -1.06
N GLY A 116 16.52 7.19 -0.96
CA GLY A 116 17.18 8.01 0.05
C GLY A 116 16.76 9.48 -0.03
N ALA A 117 16.83 10.08 -1.22
CA ALA A 117 16.36 11.43 -1.48
C ALA A 117 14.88 11.58 -1.12
N TRP A 118 14.06 10.60 -1.50
CA TRP A 118 12.64 10.57 -1.15
C TRP A 118 12.44 10.55 0.37
N CYS A 119 13.24 9.79 1.13
CA CYS A 119 13.15 9.69 2.59
C CYS A 119 13.57 10.97 3.31
N LEU A 120 14.60 11.66 2.82
CA LEU A 120 15.13 12.87 3.45
C LEU A 120 14.19 14.08 3.33
N ASN A 121 13.25 14.07 2.37
CA ASN A 121 12.23 15.10 2.23
C ASN A 121 12.80 16.53 2.08
N ASN A 122 13.95 16.67 1.41
CA ASN A 122 14.71 17.92 1.32
C ASN A 122 14.15 18.98 0.34
N ASP A 123 12.85 18.94 -0.01
CA ASP A 123 12.20 19.79 -1.04
C ASP A 123 12.86 19.80 -2.44
N ASN A 124 13.94 19.06 -2.64
CA ASN A 124 14.69 18.97 -3.88
C ASN A 124 14.06 17.92 -4.81
N ALA A 125 12.89 18.25 -5.34
CA ALA A 125 12.14 17.40 -6.26
C ALA A 125 12.92 17.08 -7.56
N GLU A 126 13.82 17.99 -7.96
CA GLU A 126 14.69 17.84 -9.14
C GLU A 126 15.69 16.68 -8.96
N LEU A 127 16.38 16.62 -7.81
CA LEU A 127 17.34 15.55 -7.53
C LEU A 127 16.69 14.16 -7.50
N ASP A 128 15.50 14.03 -6.90
CA ASP A 128 14.76 12.76 -6.85
C ASP A 128 14.35 12.32 -8.28
N ASP A 129 13.92 13.25 -9.14
CA ASP A 129 13.59 12.93 -10.55
C ASP A 129 14.82 12.52 -11.37
N GLU A 130 15.93 13.25 -11.24
CA GLU A 130 17.19 12.89 -11.92
C GLU A 130 17.68 11.49 -11.53
N LEU A 131 17.70 11.18 -10.22
CA LEU A 131 18.12 9.86 -9.73
C LEU A 131 17.19 8.75 -10.21
N TYR A 132 15.87 9.01 -10.27
CA TYR A 132 14.90 8.08 -10.85
C TYR A 132 15.19 7.77 -12.32
N HIS A 133 15.47 8.81 -13.12
CA HIS A 133 15.80 8.66 -14.53
C HIS A 133 17.16 8.01 -14.76
N LEU A 134 18.16 8.30 -13.93
CA LEU A 134 19.47 7.63 -13.96
C LEU A 134 19.33 6.14 -13.65
N ALA A 135 18.60 5.77 -12.59
CA ALA A 135 18.32 4.37 -12.28
C ALA A 135 17.66 3.66 -13.48
N LEU A 136 16.66 4.28 -14.09
CA LEU A 136 15.99 3.74 -15.28
C LEU A 136 16.95 3.54 -16.46
N SER A 137 17.92 4.42 -16.66
CA SER A 137 18.89 4.32 -17.77
C SER A 137 19.82 3.10 -17.66
N PHE A 138 20.07 2.60 -16.45
CA PHE A 138 20.82 1.36 -16.23
C PHE A 138 19.97 0.10 -16.42
N GLY A 139 18.64 0.23 -16.44
CA GLY A 139 17.70 -0.79 -16.85
C GLY A 139 17.26 -0.62 -18.29
N ASP A 140 18.17 -0.46 -19.25
CA ASP A 140 17.81 -0.39 -20.66
C ASP A 140 17.22 -1.72 -21.18
N ALA A 141 16.57 -1.68 -22.34
CA ALA A 141 15.79 -2.81 -22.86
C ALA A 141 16.62 -4.10 -23.01
N GLU A 142 17.89 -4.00 -23.38
CA GLU A 142 18.75 -5.18 -23.50
C GLU A 142 19.04 -5.81 -22.13
N CYS A 143 19.34 -5.01 -21.10
CA CYS A 143 19.52 -5.53 -19.74
C CYS A 143 18.21 -6.06 -19.12
N LEU A 144 17.08 -5.38 -19.32
CA LEU A 144 15.77 -5.75 -18.76
C LEU A 144 15.28 -7.12 -19.22
N PHE A 145 15.63 -7.54 -20.43
CA PHE A 145 15.10 -8.78 -21.00
C PHE A 145 16.14 -9.88 -21.21
N ALA A 146 17.45 -9.57 -21.21
CA ALA A 146 18.49 -10.56 -21.51
C ALA A 146 19.13 -11.21 -20.28
N SER A 147 19.13 -10.57 -19.10
CA SER A 147 19.84 -11.08 -17.92
C SER A 147 19.02 -10.99 -16.64
N ALA A 148 19.02 -12.07 -15.85
CA ALA A 148 18.45 -12.09 -14.51
C ALA A 148 19.55 -12.40 -13.50
N ASP A 149 19.69 -11.55 -12.48
CA ASP A 149 20.47 -11.84 -11.28
C ASP A 149 19.77 -11.27 -10.04
N LEU A 150 20.21 -11.71 -8.86
CA LEU A 150 19.57 -11.32 -7.59
C LEU A 150 19.59 -9.80 -7.38
N THR A 151 20.71 -9.15 -7.72
CA THR A 151 20.90 -7.70 -7.63
C THR A 151 19.90 -6.95 -8.51
N PHE A 152 19.63 -7.49 -9.69
CA PHE A 152 18.66 -6.89 -10.60
C PHE A 152 17.23 -7.01 -10.07
N VAL A 153 16.87 -8.16 -9.49
CA VAL A 153 15.58 -8.32 -8.81
C VAL A 153 15.45 -7.35 -7.64
N GLN A 154 16.52 -7.17 -6.84
CA GLN A 154 16.58 -6.15 -5.77
C GLN A 154 16.40 -4.72 -6.28
N ALA A 155 17.00 -4.39 -7.42
CA ALA A 155 16.83 -3.08 -8.04
C ALA A 155 15.38 -2.89 -8.50
N LEU A 156 14.82 -3.86 -9.24
CA LEU A 156 13.48 -3.77 -9.81
C LEU A 156 12.38 -3.73 -8.75
N ILE A 157 12.49 -4.51 -7.67
CA ILE A 157 11.51 -4.49 -6.57
C ILE A 157 11.48 -3.12 -5.86
N LEU A 158 12.66 -2.56 -5.57
CA LEU A 158 12.77 -1.24 -4.95
C LEU A 158 12.29 -0.14 -5.90
N PHE A 159 12.69 -0.22 -7.17
CA PHE A 159 12.31 0.73 -8.20
C PHE A 159 10.81 0.74 -8.47
N SER A 160 10.18 -0.45 -8.48
CA SER A 160 8.73 -0.58 -8.56
C SER A 160 8.02 0.24 -7.47
N ASN A 161 8.48 0.13 -6.21
CA ASN A 161 7.86 0.87 -5.12
C ASN A 161 8.14 2.38 -5.21
N LEU A 162 9.35 2.76 -5.62
CA LEU A 162 9.69 4.15 -5.91
C LEU A 162 8.75 4.74 -6.98
N SER A 163 8.49 4.03 -8.08
CA SER A 163 7.53 4.46 -9.10
C SER A 163 6.14 4.67 -8.51
N GLN A 164 5.66 3.77 -7.64
CA GLN A 164 4.36 3.94 -6.96
C GLN A 164 4.34 5.18 -6.04
N LYS A 165 5.45 5.47 -5.36
CA LYS A 165 5.61 6.66 -4.51
C LYS A 165 5.63 7.96 -5.32
N ARG A 166 6.19 7.92 -6.52
CA ARG A 166 6.18 9.02 -7.51
C ARG A 166 4.88 9.07 -8.34
N ASN A 167 3.79 8.49 -7.84
CA ASN A 167 2.48 8.50 -8.49
C ASN A 167 2.46 7.86 -9.90
N LYS A 168 3.34 6.88 -10.16
CA LYS A 168 3.41 6.08 -11.40
C LYS A 168 3.04 4.61 -11.12
N PRO A 169 1.80 4.30 -10.69
CA PRO A 169 1.42 2.97 -10.22
C PRO A 169 1.50 1.88 -11.31
N ASN A 170 1.14 2.18 -12.56
CA ASN A 170 1.24 1.21 -13.66
C ASN A 170 2.70 0.90 -14.01
N THR A 171 3.56 1.93 -14.05
CA THR A 171 5.01 1.74 -14.20
C THR A 171 5.55 0.86 -13.09
N GLY A 172 5.18 1.13 -11.84
CA GLY A 172 5.55 0.29 -10.69
C GLY A 172 5.05 -1.15 -10.83
N SER A 173 3.82 -1.35 -11.29
CA SER A 173 3.23 -2.68 -11.55
C SER A 173 4.01 -3.45 -12.61
N ASN A 174 4.45 -2.79 -13.69
CA ASN A 174 5.23 -3.43 -14.76
C ASN A 174 6.61 -3.89 -14.25
N PHE A 175 7.31 -3.02 -13.50
CA PHE A 175 8.60 -3.38 -12.89
C PHE A 175 8.45 -4.50 -11.86
N LEU A 176 7.36 -4.52 -11.10
CA LEU A 176 7.08 -5.60 -10.14
C LEU A 176 6.82 -6.93 -10.84
N GLY A 177 6.05 -6.91 -11.94
CA GLY A 177 5.80 -8.11 -12.75
C GLY A 177 7.09 -8.66 -13.36
N LEU A 178 7.97 -7.77 -13.86
CA LEU A 178 9.28 -8.17 -14.36
C LEU A 178 10.15 -8.78 -13.25
N ALA A 179 10.24 -8.13 -12.09
CA ALA A 179 10.97 -8.63 -10.93
C ALA A 179 10.45 -10.00 -10.49
N THR A 180 9.13 -10.19 -10.47
CA THR A 180 8.48 -11.46 -10.15
C THR A 180 8.86 -12.55 -11.15
N ARG A 181 8.83 -12.26 -12.46
CA ARG A 181 9.25 -13.25 -13.46
C ARG A 181 10.73 -13.61 -13.36
N MET A 182 11.60 -12.64 -13.15
CA MET A 182 13.03 -12.91 -12.93
C MET A 182 13.28 -13.74 -11.67
N ALA A 183 12.60 -13.42 -10.57
CA ALA A 183 12.71 -14.18 -9.32
C ALA A 183 12.29 -15.64 -9.48
N LEU A 184 11.21 -15.89 -10.22
CA LEU A 184 10.77 -17.25 -10.54
C LEU A 184 11.82 -17.97 -11.41
N SER A 185 12.35 -17.32 -12.45
CA SER A 185 13.42 -17.88 -13.29
C SER A 185 14.72 -18.17 -12.53
N LEU A 186 15.02 -17.41 -11.47
CA LEU A 186 16.16 -17.64 -10.59
C LEU A 186 15.89 -18.67 -9.48
N GLY A 187 14.67 -19.22 -9.42
CA GLY A 187 14.26 -20.18 -8.40
C GLY A 187 14.18 -19.60 -6.98
N LEU A 188 13.87 -18.31 -6.82
CA LEU A 188 13.81 -17.67 -5.49
C LEU A 188 12.65 -18.20 -4.61
N HIS A 189 11.64 -18.79 -5.24
CA HIS A 189 10.50 -19.45 -4.59
C HIS A 189 10.81 -20.85 -4.05
N ARG A 190 12.07 -21.31 -4.21
CA ARG A 190 12.52 -22.64 -3.81
C ARG A 190 13.67 -22.62 -2.82
N GLU A 191 13.62 -23.49 -1.81
CA GLU A 191 14.79 -23.93 -1.05
C GLU A 191 15.58 -24.94 -1.90
N LEU A 192 16.80 -24.57 -2.27
CA LEU A 192 17.67 -25.39 -3.11
C LEU A 192 18.85 -25.87 -2.23
N PRO A 193 18.67 -26.92 -1.39
CA PRO A 193 19.67 -27.35 -0.42
C PRO A 193 20.98 -27.78 -1.08
N ASP A 194 20.93 -28.37 -2.28
CA ASP A 194 22.10 -28.88 -2.98
C ASP A 194 22.98 -27.79 -3.63
N TRP A 195 22.53 -26.54 -3.64
CA TRP A 195 23.31 -25.44 -4.21
C TRP A 195 24.50 -25.07 -3.31
N ASN A 196 25.69 -24.98 -3.90
CA ASN A 196 26.88 -24.51 -3.20
C ASN A 196 26.89 -22.97 -3.09
N ILE A 197 26.06 -22.43 -2.19
CA ILE A 197 25.95 -21.00 -1.88
C ILE A 197 25.99 -20.79 -0.37
N SER A 198 26.53 -19.64 0.05
CA SER A 198 26.68 -19.31 1.48
C SER A 198 25.33 -19.13 2.19
N LEU A 199 25.33 -19.22 3.52
CA LEU A 199 24.13 -18.98 4.33
C LEU A 199 23.56 -17.58 4.11
N LEU A 200 24.43 -16.57 4.01
CA LEU A 200 24.03 -15.20 3.68
C LEU A 200 23.37 -15.13 2.29
N GLN A 201 23.94 -15.79 1.27
CA GLN A 201 23.33 -15.82 -0.07
C GLN A 201 21.95 -16.48 -0.06
N ARG A 202 21.77 -17.57 0.70
CA ARG A 202 20.46 -18.23 0.88
C ARG A 202 19.46 -17.30 1.53
N GLU A 203 19.85 -16.62 2.60
CA GLU A 203 18.98 -15.69 3.31
C GLU A 203 18.61 -14.48 2.44
N MET A 204 19.56 -13.94 1.67
CA MET A 204 19.26 -12.86 0.72
C MET A 204 18.24 -13.26 -0.34
N ARG A 205 18.27 -14.52 -0.81
CA ARG A 205 17.24 -15.05 -1.71
C ARG A 205 15.86 -15.07 -1.04
N ARG A 206 15.78 -15.49 0.22
CA ARG A 206 14.52 -15.47 1.01
C ARG A 206 14.01 -14.05 1.24
N ARG A 207 14.88 -13.13 1.68
CA ARG A 207 14.53 -11.71 1.91
C ARG A 207 13.96 -11.06 0.64
N VAL A 208 14.55 -11.34 -0.53
CA VAL A 208 14.08 -10.82 -1.82
C VAL A 208 12.76 -11.47 -2.23
N TRP A 209 12.62 -12.79 -2.08
CA TRP A 209 11.37 -13.48 -2.39
C TRP A 209 10.19 -12.98 -1.54
N TRP A 210 10.35 -12.95 -0.22
CA TRP A 210 9.30 -12.47 0.69
C TRP A 210 9.07 -10.97 0.57
N GLY A 211 10.09 -10.19 0.18
CA GLY A 211 9.94 -8.82 -0.23
C GLY A 211 9.00 -8.66 -1.43
N LEU A 212 9.20 -9.45 -2.50
CA LEU A 212 8.29 -9.47 -3.66
C LEU A 212 6.88 -9.82 -3.21
N TYR A 213 6.76 -10.81 -2.32
CA TYR A 213 5.50 -11.20 -1.72
C TYR A 213 4.80 -10.02 -1.03
N MET A 214 5.50 -9.24 -0.23
CA MET A 214 4.94 -8.06 0.43
C MET A 214 4.49 -6.97 -0.55
N PHE A 215 5.26 -6.72 -1.61
CA PHE A 215 4.96 -5.64 -2.55
C PHE A 215 3.84 -5.99 -3.53
N ASP A 216 3.82 -7.21 -4.07
CA ASP A 216 2.77 -7.65 -4.99
C ASP A 216 1.44 -7.74 -4.26
N SER A 217 1.41 -8.43 -3.12
CA SER A 217 0.20 -8.54 -2.28
C SER A 217 -0.35 -7.17 -1.87
N GLY A 218 0.53 -6.24 -1.47
CA GLY A 218 0.16 -4.89 -1.12
C GLY A 218 -0.40 -4.09 -2.31
N ALA A 219 0.25 -4.17 -3.48
CA ALA A 219 -0.19 -3.50 -4.69
C ALA A 219 -1.53 -4.07 -5.19
N SER A 220 -1.65 -5.39 -5.30
CA SER A 220 -2.87 -6.10 -5.70
C SER A 220 -4.05 -5.74 -4.81
N THR A 221 -3.86 -5.70 -3.48
CA THR A 221 -4.89 -5.26 -2.52
C THR A 221 -5.26 -3.79 -2.72
N THR A 222 -4.28 -2.92 -2.97
CA THR A 222 -4.51 -1.47 -3.15
C THR A 222 -5.29 -1.18 -4.43
N PHE A 223 -4.91 -1.80 -5.53
CA PHE A 223 -5.46 -1.54 -6.87
C PHE A 223 -6.62 -2.46 -7.23
N GLY A 224 -6.96 -3.44 -6.38
CA GLY A 224 -7.94 -4.47 -6.68
C GLY A 224 -7.57 -5.32 -7.89
N ARG A 225 -6.28 -5.65 -8.06
CA ARG A 225 -5.77 -6.46 -9.17
C ARG A 225 -5.46 -7.88 -8.69
N PRO A 226 -5.51 -8.89 -9.58
CA PRO A 226 -5.04 -10.23 -9.25
C PRO A 226 -3.59 -10.25 -8.79
N ILE A 227 -3.24 -11.26 -8.02
CA ILE A 227 -1.90 -11.48 -7.48
C ILE A 227 -1.08 -12.27 -8.50
N LEU A 228 0.18 -11.88 -8.70
CA LEU A 228 1.06 -12.51 -9.70
C LEU A 228 1.80 -13.74 -9.13
N LEU A 229 1.87 -13.84 -7.82
CA LEU A 229 2.66 -14.83 -7.11
C LEU A 229 1.96 -16.20 -7.02
N PRO A 230 2.74 -17.28 -7.00
CA PRO A 230 2.21 -18.63 -6.80
C PRO A 230 1.57 -18.80 -5.40
N GLY A 231 0.64 -19.74 -5.30
CA GLY A 231 0.10 -20.20 -4.02
C GLY A 231 1.16 -20.92 -3.16
N GLU A 232 0.86 -21.07 -1.87
CA GLU A 232 1.75 -21.69 -0.88
C GLU A 232 2.18 -23.11 -1.30
N GLU A 233 1.30 -23.85 -1.96
CA GLU A 233 1.52 -25.21 -2.45
C GLU A 233 2.57 -25.34 -3.57
N ALA A 234 2.87 -24.25 -4.28
CA ALA A 234 3.82 -24.24 -5.39
C ALA A 234 5.20 -23.69 -5.00
N MET A 235 5.43 -23.47 -3.70
CA MET A 235 6.67 -22.94 -3.13
C MET A 235 7.14 -23.79 -1.96
N ASP A 236 8.44 -23.80 -1.69
CA ASP A 236 9.02 -24.40 -0.48
C ASP A 236 10.05 -23.48 0.23
N VAL A 237 10.16 -22.23 -0.23
CA VAL A 237 10.95 -21.16 0.39
C VAL A 237 10.61 -20.98 1.87
N ARG A 238 11.62 -21.00 2.73
CA ARG A 238 11.44 -20.83 4.18
C ARG A 238 11.21 -19.36 4.53
N PRO A 239 10.54 -19.08 5.67
CA PRO A 239 10.45 -17.73 6.21
C PRO A 239 11.82 -17.07 6.40
N VAL A 240 11.84 -15.75 6.36
CA VAL A 240 13.03 -14.93 6.72
C VAL A 240 13.39 -15.20 8.18
N LEU A 241 14.70 -15.31 8.46
CA LEU A 241 15.20 -15.54 9.81
C LEU A 241 15.04 -14.29 10.68
N ASN A 242 14.51 -14.45 11.90
CA ASN A 242 14.44 -13.42 12.91
C ASN A 242 15.72 -13.42 13.77
N ILE A 243 16.78 -12.85 13.20
CA ILE A 243 18.12 -12.76 13.79
C ILE A 243 18.59 -11.30 13.79
N ASP A 244 19.69 -11.00 14.49
CA ASP A 244 20.39 -9.73 14.28
C ASP A 244 21.16 -9.80 12.95
N ASP A 245 21.26 -8.70 12.22
CA ASP A 245 21.95 -8.71 10.91
C ASP A 245 23.45 -9.02 11.05
N GLU A 246 24.05 -8.69 12.20
CA GLU A 246 25.46 -8.96 12.50
C GLU A 246 25.78 -10.46 12.63
N ASP A 247 24.78 -11.29 12.95
CA ASP A 247 24.97 -12.74 13.15
C ASP A 247 25.11 -13.51 11.83
N LEU A 248 24.80 -12.89 10.69
CA LEU A 248 24.83 -13.53 9.37
C LEU A 248 25.72 -12.79 8.39
N THR A 249 26.96 -13.24 8.26
CA THR A 249 27.97 -12.64 7.38
C THR A 249 28.36 -13.58 6.23
N SER A 250 29.25 -13.13 5.34
CA SER A 250 29.77 -13.97 4.25
C SER A 250 30.62 -15.15 4.71
N VAL A 251 31.11 -15.14 5.95
CA VAL A 251 31.96 -16.19 6.53
C VAL A 251 31.22 -17.08 7.54
N THR A 252 29.93 -16.85 7.74
CA THR A 252 29.11 -17.67 8.65
C THR A 252 28.92 -19.08 8.06
N GLU A 253 29.38 -20.10 8.78
CA GLU A 253 29.30 -21.51 8.37
C GLU A 253 28.11 -22.27 8.99
N LEU A 254 27.63 -21.82 10.16
CA LEU A 254 26.50 -22.39 10.88
C LEU A 254 25.35 -21.39 10.93
N ALA A 255 24.13 -21.87 10.71
CA ALA A 255 22.95 -21.00 10.74
C ALA A 255 22.74 -20.43 12.17
N PRO A 256 22.61 -19.11 12.33
CA PRO A 256 22.31 -18.51 13.63
C PRO A 256 20.91 -18.92 14.11
N GLU A 257 20.76 -19.01 15.44
CA GLU A 257 19.47 -19.31 16.07
C GLU A 257 18.56 -18.07 16.06
N GLU A 258 17.27 -18.28 15.80
CA GLU A 258 16.30 -17.19 15.84
C GLU A 258 16.07 -16.70 17.28
N VAL A 259 15.94 -15.39 17.44
CA VAL A 259 15.68 -14.76 18.74
C VAL A 259 14.19 -14.45 18.91
N ASN A 260 13.68 -14.55 20.15
CA ASN A 260 12.30 -14.18 20.48
C ASN A 260 12.19 -12.71 20.94
N ARG A 261 12.65 -11.79 20.09
CA ARG A 261 12.56 -10.34 20.30
C ARG A 261 12.48 -9.61 18.95
N PRO A 262 12.11 -8.31 18.96
CA PRO A 262 12.22 -7.48 17.77
C PRO A 262 13.63 -7.48 17.16
N THR A 263 13.71 -7.71 15.86
CA THR A 263 14.89 -7.47 15.01
C THR A 263 14.47 -6.74 13.74
N LEU A 264 15.45 -6.36 12.91
CA LEU A 264 15.22 -5.76 11.59
C LEU A 264 14.28 -6.62 10.70
N TYR A 265 14.29 -7.94 10.88
CA TYR A 265 13.53 -8.89 10.06
C TYR A 265 12.17 -9.27 10.62
N SER A 266 11.89 -8.96 11.89
CA SER A 266 10.60 -9.27 12.52
C SER A 266 9.42 -8.76 11.68
N GLY A 267 9.47 -7.49 11.26
CA GLY A 267 8.40 -6.90 10.46
C GLY A 267 8.17 -7.61 9.12
N MET A 268 9.24 -7.94 8.41
CA MET A 268 9.18 -8.68 7.14
C MET A 268 8.62 -10.09 7.33
N LYS A 269 9.14 -10.85 8.30
CA LYS A 269 8.74 -12.24 8.57
C LYS A 269 7.23 -12.37 8.79
N TYR A 270 6.67 -11.58 9.70
CA TYR A 270 5.25 -11.70 10.04
C TYR A 270 4.34 -10.98 9.04
N GLN A 271 4.83 -9.93 8.35
CA GLN A 271 4.08 -9.35 7.24
C GLN A 271 3.97 -10.32 6.05
N SER A 272 5.02 -11.09 5.75
CA SER A 272 4.93 -12.12 4.71
C SER A 272 3.94 -13.23 5.09
N GLU A 273 3.90 -13.64 6.35
CA GLU A 273 2.93 -14.63 6.84
C GLU A 273 1.49 -14.14 6.72
N LEU A 274 1.22 -12.88 7.11
CA LEU A 274 -0.08 -12.24 6.88
C LEU A 274 -0.45 -12.27 5.40
N HIS A 275 0.51 -11.97 4.51
CA HIS A 275 0.23 -11.91 3.09
C HIS A 275 -0.11 -13.27 2.48
N VAL A 276 0.46 -14.37 2.98
CA VAL A 276 0.05 -15.71 2.54
C VAL A 276 -1.46 -15.90 2.75
N LYS A 277 -1.99 -15.47 3.90
CA LYS A 277 -3.43 -15.53 4.18
C LYS A 277 -4.23 -14.48 3.42
N SER A 278 -3.73 -13.24 3.32
CA SER A 278 -4.42 -12.17 2.60
C SER A 278 -4.58 -12.47 1.12
N ASN A 279 -3.62 -13.16 0.51
CA ASN A 279 -3.63 -13.39 -0.93
C ASN A 279 -4.77 -14.32 -1.37
N TYR A 280 -5.00 -15.38 -0.59
CA TYR A 280 -6.16 -16.24 -0.76
C TYR A 280 -7.47 -15.44 -0.69
N ILE A 281 -7.61 -14.61 0.35
CA ILE A 281 -8.80 -13.78 0.58
C ILE A 281 -8.99 -12.79 -0.59
N SER A 282 -7.96 -12.04 -0.95
CA SER A 282 -8.01 -11.06 -2.02
C SER A 282 -8.41 -11.67 -3.37
N ASN A 283 -7.87 -12.84 -3.73
CA ASN A 283 -8.28 -13.54 -4.96
C ASN A 283 -9.74 -14.00 -4.91
N ARG A 284 -10.23 -14.48 -3.75
CA ARG A 284 -11.65 -14.83 -3.58
C ARG A 284 -12.57 -13.61 -3.68
N LEU A 285 -12.15 -12.45 -3.14
CA LEU A 285 -12.91 -11.20 -3.24
C LEU A 285 -12.94 -10.61 -4.66
N LEU A 286 -11.99 -10.98 -5.53
CA LEU A 286 -11.97 -10.58 -6.94
C LEU A 286 -12.85 -11.47 -7.84
N SER A 287 -13.28 -12.64 -7.35
CA SER A 287 -14.16 -13.53 -8.12
C SER A 287 -15.55 -12.91 -8.34
N SER A 288 -16.18 -13.20 -9.48
CA SER A 288 -17.50 -12.65 -9.86
C SER A 288 -18.65 -13.10 -8.96
N SER A 289 -18.45 -14.09 -8.10
CA SER A 289 -19.48 -14.56 -7.18
C SER A 289 -19.48 -13.71 -5.91
N CYS A 290 -20.61 -13.04 -5.65
CA CYS A 290 -20.85 -12.30 -4.40
C CYS A 290 -20.45 -13.18 -3.20
N VAL A 291 -19.66 -12.62 -2.29
CA VAL A 291 -19.26 -13.31 -1.06
C VAL A 291 -20.42 -13.27 -0.08
N ALA A 292 -20.84 -14.42 0.43
CA ALA A 292 -21.89 -14.47 1.43
C ALA A 292 -21.36 -13.94 2.79
N PRO A 293 -22.21 -13.37 3.66
CA PRO A 293 -21.81 -12.96 5.01
C PRO A 293 -21.08 -14.07 5.78
N GLU A 294 -21.52 -15.33 5.65
CA GLU A 294 -20.93 -16.49 6.32
C GLU A 294 -19.52 -16.78 5.82
N ASP A 295 -19.28 -16.70 4.51
CA ASP A 295 -17.95 -16.84 3.90
C ASP A 295 -17.00 -15.73 4.39
N ALA A 296 -17.50 -14.50 4.48
CA ALA A 296 -16.72 -13.36 4.96
C ALA A 296 -16.35 -13.51 6.45
N LEU A 297 -17.28 -13.97 7.28
CA LEU A 297 -17.03 -14.29 8.69
C LEU A 297 -16.05 -15.46 8.86
N PHE A 298 -16.08 -16.45 7.96
CA PHE A 298 -15.09 -17.52 7.96
C PHE A 298 -13.69 -16.98 7.63
N MET A 299 -13.56 -16.13 6.60
CA MET A 299 -12.29 -15.46 6.27
C MET A 299 -11.75 -14.66 7.46
N ASP A 300 -12.61 -13.90 8.13
CA ASP A 300 -12.25 -13.14 9.32
C ASP A 300 -11.72 -14.02 10.46
N ALA A 301 -12.38 -15.15 10.72
CA ALA A 301 -11.93 -16.12 11.71
C ALA A 301 -10.55 -16.70 11.39
N THR A 302 -10.21 -16.89 10.10
CA THR A 302 -8.84 -17.31 9.72
C THR A 302 -7.79 -16.24 10.02
N LEU A 303 -8.14 -14.96 9.88
CA LEU A 303 -7.27 -13.84 10.23
C LEU A 303 -7.07 -13.74 11.75
N ASP A 304 -8.14 -13.87 12.53
CA ASP A 304 -8.06 -13.85 14.00
C ASP A 304 -7.28 -15.04 14.55
N LYS A 305 -7.41 -16.22 13.92
CA LYS A 305 -6.57 -17.37 14.24
C LYS A 305 -5.10 -17.06 14.01
N TRP A 306 -4.75 -16.44 12.88
CA TRP A 306 -3.38 -16.02 12.61
C TRP A 306 -2.89 -14.95 13.60
N SER A 307 -3.69 -13.95 13.95
CA SER A 307 -3.24 -12.92 14.88
C SER A 307 -2.91 -13.48 16.26
N SER A 308 -3.56 -14.59 16.66
CA SER A 308 -3.25 -15.31 17.91
C SER A 308 -1.90 -16.06 17.90
N THR A 309 -1.32 -16.33 16.73
CA THR A 309 0.00 -16.99 16.61
C THR A 309 1.17 -16.01 16.75
N LEU A 310 0.89 -14.70 16.74
CA LEU A 310 1.92 -13.68 16.81
C LEU A 310 2.69 -13.73 18.14
N PRO A 311 4.02 -13.49 18.11
CA PRO A 311 4.83 -13.39 19.30
C PRO A 311 4.41 -12.17 20.14
N GLU A 312 4.71 -12.22 21.43
CA GLU A 312 4.27 -11.22 22.40
C GLU A 312 4.56 -9.78 21.97
N TYR A 313 5.78 -9.52 21.47
CA TYR A 313 6.21 -8.19 21.03
C TYR A 313 5.43 -7.61 19.83
N LEU A 314 4.67 -8.44 19.11
CA LEU A 314 3.78 -7.99 18.01
C LEU A 314 2.31 -7.90 18.41
N ARG A 315 1.90 -8.42 19.56
CA ARG A 315 0.50 -8.39 20.01
C ARG A 315 0.04 -6.96 20.31
N LEU A 316 -1.26 -6.69 20.17
CA LEU A 316 -1.84 -5.36 20.38
C LEU A 316 -1.69 -4.89 21.83
N GLU A 317 -1.83 -5.82 22.77
CA GLU A 317 -1.86 -5.58 24.20
C GLU A 317 -0.47 -5.30 24.80
N HIS A 318 0.59 -5.65 24.06
CA HIS A 318 1.95 -5.46 24.52
C HIS A 318 2.37 -3.99 24.44
N ASP A 319 2.90 -3.46 25.55
CA ASP A 319 3.41 -2.09 25.61
C ASP A 319 4.72 -1.96 24.83
N VAL A 320 4.67 -1.17 23.77
CA VAL A 320 5.81 -0.90 22.87
C VAL A 320 6.22 0.58 22.88
N ARG A 321 5.80 1.35 23.89
CA ARG A 321 6.17 2.78 24.03
C ARG A 321 7.68 2.98 24.17
N SER A 322 8.40 2.03 24.75
CA SER A 322 9.87 2.05 24.85
C SER A 322 10.58 1.43 23.63
N ALA A 323 9.83 0.87 22.67
CA ALA A 323 10.42 0.17 21.54
C ALA A 323 11.10 1.12 20.56
N GLU A 324 12.04 0.57 19.80
CA GLU A 324 12.75 1.30 18.75
C GLU A 324 11.75 1.85 17.70
N PRO A 325 11.89 3.11 17.24
CA PRO A 325 10.90 3.76 16.38
C PRO A 325 10.54 2.98 15.11
N THR A 326 11.52 2.37 14.44
CA THR A 326 11.28 1.63 13.20
C THR A 326 10.53 0.33 13.46
N PHE A 327 10.84 -0.38 14.55
CA PHE A 327 10.06 -1.54 14.97
C PHE A 327 8.62 -1.14 15.33
N TYR A 328 8.44 -0.06 16.10
CA TYR A 328 7.11 0.45 16.45
C TYR A 328 6.26 0.73 15.19
N PHE A 329 6.86 1.34 14.17
CA PHE A 329 6.20 1.53 12.88
C PHE A 329 5.88 0.22 12.16
N ASN A 330 6.83 -0.72 12.06
CA ASN A 330 6.59 -2.01 11.41
C ASN A 330 5.46 -2.81 12.10
N ARG A 331 5.41 -2.79 13.44
CA ARG A 331 4.31 -3.37 14.23
C ARG A 331 2.98 -2.66 13.93
N SER A 332 2.96 -1.33 14.00
CA SER A 332 1.74 -0.54 13.72
C SER A 332 1.21 -0.83 12.31
N ARG A 333 2.11 -0.82 11.31
CA ARG A 333 1.79 -1.11 9.91
C ARG A 333 1.24 -2.52 9.72
N LEU A 334 1.74 -3.51 10.45
CA LEU A 334 1.21 -4.88 10.40
C LEU A 334 -0.28 -4.90 10.80
N TRP A 335 -0.62 -4.23 11.90
CA TRP A 335 -2.00 -4.12 12.37
C TRP A 335 -2.88 -3.27 11.46
N TRP A 336 -2.36 -2.17 10.90
CA TRP A 336 -3.10 -1.38 9.91
C TRP A 336 -3.45 -2.19 8.68
N ARG A 337 -2.54 -3.05 8.20
CA ARG A 337 -2.82 -3.99 7.10
C ARG A 337 -3.85 -5.04 7.49
N PHE A 338 -3.76 -5.58 8.69
CA PHE A 338 -4.70 -6.55 9.22
C PHE A 338 -6.14 -5.98 9.25
N TRP A 339 -6.32 -4.79 9.84
CA TRP A 339 -7.63 -4.13 9.89
C TRP A 339 -8.10 -3.67 8.51
N ASN A 340 -7.19 -3.20 7.64
CA ASN A 340 -7.55 -2.84 6.27
C ASN A 340 -8.07 -4.03 5.47
N LEU A 341 -7.53 -5.22 5.68
CA LEU A 341 -8.05 -6.44 5.06
C LEU A 341 -9.47 -6.76 5.56
N LYS A 342 -9.71 -6.65 6.87
CA LYS A 342 -11.09 -6.77 7.43
C LYS A 342 -12.03 -5.73 6.81
N ILE A 343 -11.61 -4.48 6.70
CA ILE A 343 -12.37 -3.41 6.02
C ILE A 343 -12.71 -3.82 4.58
N ILE A 344 -11.74 -4.35 3.82
CA ILE A 344 -11.96 -4.73 2.41
C ILE A 344 -12.94 -5.91 2.30
N ILE A 345 -12.86 -6.90 3.19
CA ILE A 345 -13.79 -8.04 3.25
C ILE A 345 -15.23 -7.54 3.46
N PHE A 346 -15.45 -6.68 4.46
CA PHE A 346 -16.80 -6.40 4.95
C PHE A 346 -17.46 -5.14 4.37
N ARG A 347 -16.69 -4.15 3.88
CA ARG A 347 -17.26 -2.86 3.45
C ARG A 347 -18.25 -2.97 2.30
N GLN A 348 -18.06 -3.92 1.38
CA GLN A 348 -18.98 -4.12 0.25
C GLN A 348 -20.30 -4.76 0.69
N LEU A 349 -20.23 -5.70 1.64
CA LEU A 349 -21.43 -6.29 2.26
C LEU A 349 -22.22 -5.24 3.02
N PHE A 350 -21.51 -4.41 3.78
CA PHE A 350 -22.12 -3.32 4.52
C PHE A 350 -22.81 -2.32 3.59
N LEU A 351 -22.13 -1.87 2.54
CA LEU A 351 -22.70 -0.91 1.58
C LEU A 351 -23.91 -1.47 0.84
N LYS A 352 -23.82 -2.71 0.33
CA LYS A 352 -24.93 -3.38 -0.36
C LYS A 352 -26.19 -3.40 0.50
N ARG A 353 -26.02 -3.67 1.79
CA ARG A 353 -27.11 -3.67 2.75
C ARG A 353 -27.68 -2.28 3.01
N ALA A 354 -26.82 -1.27 3.23
CA ALA A 354 -27.25 0.11 3.42
C ALA A 354 -28.11 0.62 2.25
N ILE A 355 -27.71 0.30 1.01
CA ILE A 355 -28.48 0.62 -0.20
C ILE A 355 -29.81 -0.14 -0.21
N GLY A 356 -29.80 -1.45 0.11
CA GLY A 356 -31.01 -2.26 0.18
C GLY A 356 -32.06 -1.71 1.15
N THR A 357 -31.64 -1.32 2.36
CA THR A 357 -32.52 -0.72 3.37
C THR A 357 -33.05 0.65 2.93
N SER A 358 -32.27 1.44 2.19
CA SER A 358 -32.72 2.72 1.63
C SER A 358 -33.79 2.55 0.53
N ASN A 359 -33.72 1.48 -0.27
CA ASN A 359 -34.61 1.26 -1.42
C ASN A 359 -35.91 0.54 -1.03
N SER A 360 -35.87 -0.31 0.00
CA SER A 360 -37.04 -1.04 0.47
C SER A 360 -37.64 -0.31 1.67
N ASN A 361 -38.79 0.36 1.46
CA ASN A 361 -39.66 0.91 2.53
C ASN A 361 -40.21 -0.19 3.49
N ILE A 362 -39.62 -1.39 3.47
CA ILE A 362 -39.97 -2.56 4.26
C ILE A 362 -38.69 -2.98 4.98
N THR A 363 -38.71 -2.87 6.31
CA THR A 363 -37.68 -3.36 7.22
C THR A 363 -37.62 -4.89 7.18
N ALA A 364 -36.92 -5.46 6.20
CA ALA A 364 -36.52 -6.86 6.27
C ALA A 364 -35.71 -7.06 7.57
N PRO A 365 -35.99 -8.11 8.37
CA PRO A 365 -35.31 -8.32 9.64
C PRO A 365 -33.80 -8.44 9.41
N VAL A 366 -33.03 -7.73 10.23
CA VAL A 366 -31.57 -7.77 10.21
C VAL A 366 -31.12 -9.19 10.52
N SER A 367 -30.46 -9.86 9.57
CA SER A 367 -29.75 -11.10 9.88
C SER A 367 -28.64 -10.80 10.88
N GLU A 368 -28.49 -11.64 11.90
CA GLU A 368 -27.40 -11.57 12.88
C GLU A 368 -26.02 -11.53 12.20
N ALA A 369 -25.88 -12.26 11.07
CA ALA A 369 -24.65 -12.29 10.29
C ALA A 369 -24.31 -10.92 9.67
N ASP A 370 -25.31 -10.19 9.19
CA ASP A 370 -25.11 -8.87 8.59
C ASP A 370 -24.72 -7.82 9.63
N GLU A 371 -25.36 -7.85 10.80
CA GLU A 371 -25.01 -6.97 11.92
C GLU A 371 -23.57 -7.23 12.38
N ARG A 372 -23.17 -8.51 12.45
CA ARG A 372 -21.81 -8.90 12.78
C ARG A 372 -20.80 -8.40 11.74
N CYS A 373 -21.10 -8.53 10.45
CA CYS A 373 -20.26 -8.00 9.36
C CYS A 373 -20.04 -6.50 9.48
N MET A 374 -21.11 -5.73 9.72
CA MET A 374 -21.04 -4.28 9.95
C MET A 374 -20.16 -3.96 11.16
N ASN A 375 -20.40 -4.63 12.29
CA ASN A 375 -19.66 -4.40 13.53
C ASN A 375 -18.16 -4.68 13.38
N ILE A 376 -17.77 -5.72 12.63
CA ILE A 376 -16.36 -6.01 12.36
C ILE A 376 -15.72 -4.90 11.50
N ALA A 377 -16.42 -4.45 10.45
CA ALA A 377 -15.92 -3.38 9.57
C ALA A 377 -15.68 -2.08 10.35
N VAL A 378 -16.67 -1.66 11.16
CA VAL A 378 -16.61 -0.44 11.98
C VAL A 378 -15.51 -0.55 13.03
N ARG A 379 -15.43 -1.66 13.78
CA ARG A 379 -14.37 -1.87 14.77
C ARG A 379 -12.97 -1.83 14.16
N ALA A 380 -12.78 -2.45 12.99
CA ALA A 380 -11.51 -2.41 12.27
C ALA A 380 -11.15 -0.98 11.82
N ALA A 381 -12.14 -0.21 11.36
CA ALA A 381 -11.96 1.19 11.00
C ALA A 381 -11.60 2.07 12.20
N SER A 382 -12.34 1.99 13.30
CA SER A 382 -12.06 2.73 14.54
C SER A 382 -10.68 2.36 15.12
N ALA A 383 -10.31 1.07 15.13
CA ALA A 383 -9.00 0.62 15.59
C ALA A 383 -7.86 1.18 14.72
N THR A 384 -8.07 1.23 13.40
CA THR A 384 -7.12 1.83 12.46
C THR A 384 -6.92 3.32 12.76
N ILE A 385 -8.01 4.07 12.93
CA ILE A 385 -7.97 5.51 13.22
C ILE A 385 -7.26 5.78 14.55
N ALA A 386 -7.66 5.08 15.62
CA ALA A 386 -7.07 5.23 16.94
C ALA A 386 -5.56 4.90 16.95
N SER A 387 -5.17 3.80 16.30
CA SER A 387 -3.76 3.39 16.23
C SER A 387 -2.90 4.39 15.45
N ILE A 388 -3.41 4.92 14.33
CA ILE A 388 -2.68 5.93 13.55
C ILE A 388 -2.59 7.24 14.33
N ASP A 389 -3.67 7.65 14.99
CA ASP A 389 -3.66 8.85 15.82
C ASP A 389 -2.57 8.76 16.91
N GLN A 390 -2.58 7.68 17.69
CA GLN A 390 -1.56 7.42 18.70
C GLN A 390 -0.15 7.45 18.11
N HIS A 391 0.06 6.80 16.96
CA HIS A 391 1.36 6.79 16.29
C HIS A 391 1.82 8.20 15.90
N THR A 392 0.90 9.05 15.41
CA THR A 392 1.23 10.43 15.00
C THR A 392 1.50 11.38 16.15
N GLN A 393 0.97 11.08 17.34
CA GLN A 393 1.20 11.87 18.55
C GLN A 393 2.52 11.49 19.26
N GLU A 394 2.86 10.20 19.29
CA GLU A 394 3.99 9.71 20.09
C GLU A 394 5.35 9.75 19.37
N ARG A 395 5.38 9.83 18.03
CA ARG A 395 6.61 9.57 17.24
C ARG A 395 6.89 10.60 16.15
N GLN A 396 8.17 10.68 15.77
CA GLN A 396 8.60 11.44 14.59
C GLN A 396 8.01 10.83 13.31
N ARG A 397 7.54 11.72 12.43
CA ARG A 397 6.86 11.35 11.19
C ARG A 397 7.86 11.27 10.06
N THR A 398 8.23 10.06 9.66
CA THR A 398 8.95 9.86 8.40
C THR A 398 7.98 9.94 7.23
N ARG A 399 8.47 10.26 6.03
CA ARG A 399 7.64 10.25 4.81
C ARG A 399 7.00 8.89 4.56
N LEU A 400 7.66 7.80 4.98
CA LEU A 400 7.12 6.44 4.90
C LEU A 400 5.93 6.23 5.83
N VAL A 401 6.01 6.71 7.08
CA VAL A 401 4.89 6.66 8.04
C VAL A 401 3.70 7.42 7.46
N THR A 402 3.90 8.69 7.08
CA THR A 402 2.85 9.55 6.51
C THR A 402 2.15 8.90 5.32
N TRP A 403 2.92 8.27 4.41
CA TRP A 403 2.36 7.58 3.26
C TRP A 403 1.42 6.42 3.62
N TYR A 404 1.72 5.65 4.67
CA TYR A 404 0.83 4.58 5.12
C TYR A 404 -0.33 5.10 5.96
N SER A 405 -0.08 6.08 6.83
CA SER A 405 -1.12 6.69 7.66
C SER A 405 -2.23 7.29 6.79
N ILE A 406 -1.89 8.05 5.75
CA ILE A 406 -2.92 8.64 4.89
C ILE A 406 -3.76 7.57 4.18
N TYR A 407 -3.11 6.51 3.67
CA TYR A 407 -3.81 5.40 3.02
C TYR A 407 -4.85 4.76 3.94
N PHE A 408 -4.41 4.31 5.11
CA PHE A 408 -5.25 3.52 5.99
C PHE A 408 -6.31 4.37 6.71
N THR A 409 -5.96 5.59 7.13
CA THR A 409 -6.92 6.52 7.74
C THR A 409 -8.05 6.87 6.77
N PHE A 410 -7.73 7.13 5.50
CA PHE A 410 -8.77 7.47 4.52
C PHE A 410 -9.70 6.29 4.24
N HIS A 411 -9.15 5.08 4.12
CA HIS A 411 -9.97 3.89 3.93
C HIS A 411 -10.87 3.58 5.15
N ALA A 412 -10.35 3.79 6.37
CA ALA A 412 -11.13 3.63 7.59
C ALA A 412 -12.24 4.67 7.69
N SER A 413 -11.97 5.93 7.35
CA SER A 413 -12.96 7.01 7.44
C SER A 413 -14.16 6.76 6.54
N LEU A 414 -13.98 6.20 5.34
CA LEU A 414 -15.09 5.87 4.45
C LEU A 414 -16.06 4.84 5.06
N VAL A 415 -15.56 3.91 5.88
CA VAL A 415 -16.41 2.93 6.59
C VAL A 415 -17.17 3.60 7.74
N ILE A 416 -16.52 4.50 8.48
CA ILE A 416 -17.19 5.26 9.55
C ILE A 416 -18.25 6.19 8.96
N ILE A 417 -17.98 6.84 7.84
CA ILE A 417 -18.95 7.65 7.10
C ILE A 417 -20.16 6.80 6.69
N LEU A 418 -19.92 5.62 6.11
CA LEU A 418 -21.00 4.68 5.78
C LEU A 418 -21.83 4.30 7.02
N ALA A 419 -21.21 4.11 8.18
CA ALA A 419 -21.92 3.84 9.44
C ALA A 419 -22.83 4.99 9.86
N ILE A 420 -22.32 6.22 9.84
CA ILE A 420 -23.10 7.42 10.17
C ILE A 420 -24.29 7.59 9.22
N LEU A 421 -24.06 7.44 7.92
CA LEU A 421 -25.09 7.66 6.91
C LEU A 421 -26.16 6.57 6.88
N SER A 422 -25.80 5.33 7.19
CA SER A 422 -26.74 4.20 7.17
C SER A 422 -27.57 4.07 8.44
N ASN A 423 -27.13 4.68 9.55
CA ASN A 423 -27.74 4.45 10.87
C ASN A 423 -27.69 5.72 11.74
N SER A 424 -28.58 6.67 11.44
CA SER A 424 -28.64 7.98 12.11
C SER A 424 -29.02 7.91 13.60
N GLU A 425 -29.73 6.87 14.02
CA GLU A 425 -30.20 6.67 15.41
C GLU A 425 -29.36 5.65 16.21
N SER A 426 -28.17 5.29 15.71
CA SER A 426 -27.30 4.32 16.39
C SER A 426 -26.81 4.85 17.75
N PRO A 427 -26.77 4.00 18.81
CA PRO A 427 -26.16 4.37 20.09
C PRO A 427 -24.66 4.66 19.96
N ASP A 428 -23.98 4.12 18.94
CA ASP A 428 -22.56 4.33 18.68
C ASP A 428 -22.25 5.63 17.91
N MET A 429 -23.27 6.39 17.52
CA MET A 429 -23.13 7.64 16.76
C MET A 429 -22.12 8.63 17.36
N PRO A 430 -22.09 8.89 18.69
CA PRO A 430 -21.11 9.79 19.27
C PRO A 430 -19.66 9.32 19.05
N LYS A 431 -19.43 8.02 19.09
CA LYS A 431 -18.09 7.44 18.86
C LYS A 431 -17.68 7.59 17.40
N TRP A 432 -18.59 7.37 16.47
CA TRP A 432 -18.32 7.55 15.03
C TRP A 432 -18.00 9.00 14.69
N GLN A 433 -18.70 9.95 15.30
CA GLN A 433 -18.40 11.38 15.15
C GLN A 433 -17.02 11.75 15.70
N GLU A 434 -16.63 11.20 16.86
CA GLU A 434 -15.29 11.36 17.42
C GLU A 434 -14.20 10.81 16.47
N ASP A 435 -14.44 9.64 15.88
CA ASP A 435 -13.51 9.03 14.91
C ASP A 435 -13.36 9.91 13.66
N VAL A 436 -14.45 10.45 13.10
CA VAL A 436 -14.37 11.38 11.95
C VAL A 436 -13.64 12.67 12.31
N ASN A 437 -13.89 13.24 13.50
CA ASN A 437 -13.19 14.44 13.96
C ASN A 437 -11.69 14.17 14.14
N THR A 438 -11.33 12.98 14.63
CA THR A 438 -9.93 12.53 14.71
C THR A 438 -9.30 12.45 13.32
N VAL A 439 -10.01 11.90 12.33
CA VAL A 439 -9.55 11.86 10.94
C VAL A 439 -9.34 13.27 10.37
N ARG A 440 -10.29 14.19 10.60
CA ARG A 440 -10.16 15.60 10.16
C ARG A 440 -8.92 16.25 10.74
N ARG A 441 -8.68 16.12 12.05
CA ARG A 441 -7.46 16.62 12.71
C ARG A 441 -6.19 15.99 12.12
N ILE A 442 -6.17 14.67 11.91
CA ILE A 442 -5.00 14.00 11.31
C ILE A 442 -4.69 14.59 9.93
N PHE A 443 -5.69 14.78 9.08
CA PHE A 443 -5.44 15.30 7.73
C PHE A 443 -5.15 16.80 7.68
N ARG A 444 -5.88 17.62 8.45
CA ARG A 444 -5.78 19.08 8.38
C ARG A 444 -4.68 19.65 9.26
N ASP A 445 -4.41 19.04 10.41
CA ASP A 445 -3.49 19.60 11.41
C ASP A 445 -2.16 18.82 11.46
N VAL A 446 -2.21 17.48 11.35
CA VAL A 446 -1.00 16.65 11.45
C VAL A 446 -0.28 16.52 10.11
N PHE A 447 -1.02 16.41 9.01
CA PHE A 447 -0.48 16.25 7.65
C PHE A 447 -0.72 17.48 6.75
N VAL A 448 -0.70 18.68 7.35
CA VAL A 448 -1.02 19.96 6.69
C VAL A 448 -0.21 20.21 5.40
N ASP A 449 1.06 19.83 5.37
CA ASP A 449 1.95 20.03 4.21
C ASP A 449 1.79 18.96 3.12
N ASN A 450 0.85 18.01 3.29
CA ASN A 450 0.65 16.92 2.35
C ASN A 450 -0.60 17.14 1.48
N GLU A 451 -0.41 17.44 0.20
CA GLU A 451 -1.52 17.67 -0.74
C GLU A 451 -2.54 16.53 -0.79
N LEU A 452 -2.10 15.27 -0.65
CA LEU A 452 -3.00 14.13 -0.67
C LEU A 452 -3.86 14.06 0.60
N ALA A 453 -3.30 14.38 1.76
CA ALA A 453 -4.08 14.49 3.00
C ALA A 453 -5.16 15.57 2.87
N THR A 454 -4.82 16.74 2.32
CA THR A 454 -5.78 17.82 2.06
C THR A 454 -6.91 17.37 1.13
N ARG A 455 -6.59 16.65 0.05
CA ARG A 455 -7.61 16.07 -0.85
C ARG A 455 -8.51 15.07 -0.12
N CYS A 456 -7.95 14.20 0.71
CA CYS A 456 -8.70 13.25 1.51
C CYS A 456 -9.66 13.95 2.50
N ALA A 457 -9.22 15.01 3.17
CA ALA A 457 -10.06 15.81 4.07
C ALA A 457 -11.24 16.45 3.32
N ASN A 458 -10.98 17.06 2.16
CA ASN A 458 -12.03 17.69 1.35
C ASN A 458 -13.09 16.68 0.89
N ILE A 459 -12.69 15.45 0.51
CA ILE A 459 -13.62 14.39 0.13
C ILE A 459 -14.51 13.98 1.32
N ILE A 460 -13.94 13.90 2.53
CA ILE A 460 -14.68 13.58 3.75
C ILE A 460 -15.72 14.67 4.05
N ASP A 461 -15.33 15.94 3.95
CA ASP A 461 -16.21 17.06 4.24
C ASP A 461 -17.36 17.16 3.23
N VAL A 462 -17.14 16.80 1.96
CA VAL A 462 -18.22 16.73 0.97
C VAL A 462 -19.29 15.68 1.35
N MET A 463 -18.88 14.53 1.90
CA MET A 463 -19.85 13.49 2.30
C MET A 463 -20.51 13.77 3.65
N LEU A 464 -19.75 14.35 4.58
CA LEU A 464 -20.23 14.74 5.91
C LEU A 464 -19.80 16.19 6.16
N PRO A 465 -20.63 17.19 5.78
CA PRO A 465 -20.32 18.58 6.04
C PRO A 465 -20.13 18.83 7.53
N ASP A 466 -19.06 19.51 7.90
CA ASP A 466 -18.88 19.99 9.27
C ASP A 466 -19.84 21.16 9.51
N PRO A 467 -20.77 21.09 10.49
CA PRO A 467 -21.66 22.20 10.81
C PRO A 467 -20.93 23.48 11.25
N LEU A 468 -19.63 23.40 11.56
CA LEU A 468 -18.78 24.54 11.93
C LEU A 468 -18.05 25.20 10.74
N LEU A 469 -18.10 24.63 9.53
CA LEU A 469 -17.49 25.20 8.32
C LEU A 469 -18.48 26.06 7.53
N ASN A 470 -18.09 27.29 7.17
CA ASN A 470 -18.98 28.22 6.46
C ASN A 470 -19.22 27.77 5.01
N PRO A 471 -20.44 27.94 4.45
CA PRO A 471 -20.77 27.65 3.05
C PRO A 471 -19.86 28.33 2.00
N GLY A 472 -19.17 29.42 2.37
CA GLY A 472 -18.21 30.12 1.51
C GLY A 472 -16.87 29.43 1.32
N ASP A 473 -16.45 28.55 2.24
CA ASP A 473 -15.17 27.82 2.15
C ASP A 473 -15.22 26.69 1.10
N TRP A 474 -16.43 26.30 0.69
CA TRP A 474 -16.71 25.29 -0.33
C TRP A 474 -16.52 25.80 -1.76
N ALA A 475 -16.51 27.12 -1.97
CA ALA A 475 -16.47 27.74 -3.31
C ALA A 475 -15.15 27.48 -4.07
N ASN A 476 -14.08 27.10 -3.36
CA ASN A 476 -12.77 26.77 -3.94
C ASN A 476 -12.50 25.26 -4.02
N VAL A 477 -13.47 24.40 -3.64
CA VAL A 477 -13.31 22.94 -3.72
C VAL A 477 -13.60 22.49 -5.15
N GLN A 478 -12.64 22.66 -6.06
CA GLN A 478 -12.61 21.90 -7.31
C GLN A 478 -12.20 20.46 -6.99
N LEU A 479 -13.18 19.62 -6.63
CA LEU A 479 -13.01 18.18 -6.82
C LEU A 479 -12.80 17.94 -8.31
N ASP A 480 -11.81 17.12 -8.67
CA ASP A 480 -11.53 16.76 -10.05
C ASP A 480 -12.84 16.29 -10.73
N PRO A 481 -13.33 16.98 -11.77
CA PRO A 481 -14.55 16.58 -12.48
C PRO A 481 -14.50 15.13 -12.96
N MET A 482 -13.31 14.56 -13.18
CA MET A 482 -13.13 13.17 -13.60
C MET A 482 -13.24 12.15 -12.46
N LEU A 483 -13.00 12.54 -11.20
CA LEU A 483 -13.34 11.70 -10.04
C LEU A 483 -14.85 11.45 -9.95
N MET A 484 -15.61 12.40 -10.49
CA MET A 484 -17.07 12.44 -10.55
C MET A 484 -17.61 11.96 -11.91
N ASP A 485 -16.77 11.50 -12.86
CA ASP A 485 -17.20 11.04 -14.18
C ASP A 485 -17.48 9.52 -14.21
N PHE A 486 -18.76 9.18 -14.25
CA PHE A 486 -19.28 7.80 -14.23
C PHE A 486 -19.50 7.20 -15.63
N SER A 487 -19.29 7.95 -16.72
CA SER A 487 -19.40 7.46 -18.11
C SER A 487 -18.26 6.49 -18.52
N THR A 488 -17.37 6.25 -17.58
CA THR A 488 -16.04 5.68 -17.73
C THR A 488 -15.92 4.24 -17.25
N TRP A 489 -17.03 3.70 -16.76
CA TRP A 489 -17.14 2.28 -16.42
C TRP A 489 -16.88 1.42 -17.66
N PRO A 490 -16.26 0.23 -17.50
CA PRO A 490 -16.32 -0.79 -18.53
C PRO A 490 -17.79 -0.98 -18.90
N ALA A 491 -18.11 -0.76 -20.17
CA ALA A 491 -19.45 -0.73 -20.72
C ALA A 491 -20.25 -1.99 -20.33
N ALA A 492 -20.99 -1.85 -19.26
CA ALA A 492 -22.12 -2.64 -18.84
C ALA A 492 -23.01 -1.59 -18.19
N SER A 493 -24.28 -1.50 -18.59
CA SER A 493 -25.21 -0.57 -17.96
C SER A 493 -25.14 -0.72 -16.43
N ALA A 494 -25.48 0.32 -15.67
CA ALA A 494 -25.55 0.22 -14.21
C ALA A 494 -26.34 -1.04 -13.75
N ASP A 495 -27.30 -1.48 -14.56
CA ASP A 495 -28.08 -2.72 -14.41
C ASP A 495 -27.26 -4.02 -14.60
N GLU A 496 -26.44 -4.14 -15.66
CA GLU A 496 -25.55 -5.31 -15.81
C GLU A 496 -24.48 -5.34 -14.71
N PHE A 497 -24.01 -4.19 -14.26
CA PHE A 497 -22.99 -4.10 -13.21
C PHE A 497 -23.55 -4.43 -11.81
N ALA A 498 -24.76 -3.94 -11.49
CA ALA A 498 -25.51 -4.36 -10.30
C ALA A 498 -25.77 -5.87 -10.32
N SER A 499 -26.09 -6.43 -11.50
CA SER A 499 -26.30 -7.88 -11.65
C SER A 499 -25.04 -8.72 -11.38
N VAL A 500 -23.85 -8.25 -11.80
CA VAL A 500 -22.56 -8.95 -11.58
C VAL A 500 -22.15 -8.97 -10.10
N LEU A 501 -22.44 -7.89 -9.35
CA LEU A 501 -22.17 -7.83 -7.91
C LEU A 501 -23.34 -8.34 -7.05
N GLY A 502 -24.45 -8.72 -7.69
CA GLY A 502 -25.71 -9.09 -7.03
C GLY A 502 -26.30 -7.97 -6.19
N TRP A 503 -26.05 -6.72 -6.55
CA TRP A 503 -26.58 -5.52 -5.88
C TRP A 503 -28.03 -5.25 -6.31
N PRO A 504 -28.87 -4.65 -5.46
CA PRO A 504 -30.20 -4.20 -5.87
C PRO A 504 -30.10 -3.13 -6.98
N ASP A 505 -31.13 -3.02 -7.81
CA ASP A 505 -31.21 -1.99 -8.85
C ASP A 505 -30.98 -0.60 -8.23
N TRP A 506 -30.06 0.16 -8.82
CA TRP A 506 -29.76 1.52 -8.36
C TRP A 506 -30.95 2.43 -8.71
N PRO A 507 -31.38 3.36 -7.83
CA PRO A 507 -32.47 4.27 -8.17
C PRO A 507 -32.16 5.03 -9.48
N ASN A 508 -33.15 5.10 -10.38
CA ASN A 508 -33.13 6.04 -11.50
C ASN A 508 -33.04 7.45 -10.91
N PHE A 509 -31.85 8.06 -10.97
CA PHE A 509 -31.70 9.46 -10.59
C PHE A 509 -32.44 10.34 -11.60
N PRO A 510 -33.14 11.40 -11.15
CA PRO A 510 -33.62 12.43 -12.07
C PRO A 510 -32.40 13.01 -12.79
N GLN A 511 -32.49 13.07 -14.13
CA GLN A 511 -31.46 13.64 -15.02
C GLN A 511 -31.12 15.08 -14.68
#